data_AF-A0A938NTA1-F1
#
_entry.id   AF-A0A938NTA1-F1
#
_cell.length_a   1.000
_cell.length_b   1.000
_cell.length_c   1.000
_cell.angle_alpha   90.00
_cell.angle_beta   90.00
_cell.angle_gamma   90.00
#
_symmetry.space_group_name_H-M   'P 1'
#
loop_
_entity.id
_entity.type
_entity.pdbx_description
1 polymer ?
#
loop_
_entity_poly.entity_id
_entity_poly.type
_entity_poly.pdbx_seq_one_letter_code
_entity_poly.pdbx_strand_id
1 'polypeptide(L)' 'MYSIPNDNHIIITIDGPTGSGKSTAARILAEKLKFEYVDSGTIYRILT' A
#
# COMPACT_ATOMS: atom_id res chain seq x y z
N MET A 1 -1.46 -16.58 23.32
CA MET A 1 -2.33 -15.39 23.39
C MET A 1 -2.31 -14.75 22.02
N TYR A 2 -3.37 -14.88 21.24
CA TYR A 2 -3.48 -14.20 19.94
C TYR A 2 -4.12 -12.84 20.18
N SER A 3 -3.43 -11.75 19.85
CA SER A 3 -4.04 -10.43 19.86
C SER A 3 -5.01 -10.37 18.70
N ILE A 4 -6.28 -10.16 18.97
CA ILE A 4 -7.22 -9.69 17.94
C ILE A 4 -6.66 -8.36 17.41
N PRO A 5 -6.39 -8.24 16.08
CA PRO A 5 -5.90 -6.99 15.52
C PRO A 5 -6.97 -5.92 15.71
N ASN A 6 -6.57 -4.72 16.15
CA ASN A 6 -7.45 -3.57 16.21
C ASN A 6 -8.04 -3.29 14.82
N ASP A 7 -9.36 -3.19 14.72
CA ASP A 7 -10.12 -2.97 13.46
C ASP A 7 -9.85 -1.62 12.76
N ASN A 8 -8.92 -0.79 13.25
CA ASN A 8 -8.58 0.50 12.66
C ASN A 8 -7.47 0.40 11.60
N HIS A 9 -7.58 -0.56 10.68
CA HIS A 9 -6.65 -0.67 9.56
C HIS A 9 -7.11 0.22 8.40
N ILE A 10 -6.43 1.34 8.17
CA ILE A 10 -6.77 2.29 7.10
C ILE A 10 -6.08 1.84 5.81
N ILE A 11 -6.87 1.55 4.77
CA ILE A 11 -6.38 1.17 3.44
C ILE A 11 -6.65 2.34 2.48
N ILE A 12 -5.61 2.76 1.76
CA ILE A 12 -5.68 3.87 0.80
C ILE A 12 -5.29 3.34 -0.58
N THR A 13 -6.18 3.49 -1.56
CA THR A 13 -5.94 3.11 -2.95
C THR A 13 -5.68 4.34 -3.82
N ILE A 14 -4.68 4.28 -4.70
CA ILE A 14 -4.37 5.38 -5.64
C ILE A 14 -4.59 4.87 -7.07
N ASP A 15 -5.60 5.41 -7.75
CA ASP A 15 -5.97 5.04 -9.13
C ASP A 15 -5.80 6.20 -10.11
N GLY A 16 -5.73 5.89 -11.41
CA GLY A 16 -5.59 6.85 -12.50
C GLY A 16 -4.86 6.30 -13.73
N PRO A 17 -4.70 7.10 -14.80
CA PRO A 17 -4.21 6.64 -16.10
C PRO A 17 -2.75 6.18 -16.09
N THR A 18 -2.37 5.28 -17.00
CA THR A 18 -0.99 4.78 -17.13
C THR A 18 -0.01 5.93 -17.34
N GLY A 19 1.15 5.88 -16.66
CA GLY A 19 2.19 6.91 -16.76
C GLY A 19 1.99 8.15 -15.89
N SER A 20 0.88 8.28 -15.14
CA SER A 20 0.62 9.47 -14.29
C SER A 20 1.44 9.54 -12.99
N GLY A 21 2.37 8.62 -12.75
CA GLY A 21 3.23 8.64 -11.56
C GLY A 21 2.59 8.13 -10.26
N LYS A 22 1.48 7.40 -10.33
CA LYS A 22 0.73 6.87 -9.15
C LYS A 22 1.60 6.12 -8.15
N SER A 23 2.43 5.18 -8.62
CA SER A 23 3.32 4.41 -7.73
C SER A 23 4.31 5.33 -7.00
N THR A 24 4.82 6.35 -7.69
CA THR A 24 5.70 7.36 -7.08
C THR A 24 4.96 8.18 -6.02
N ALA A 25 3.77 8.67 -6.34
CA ALA A 25 2.94 9.42 -5.40
C ALA A 25 2.53 8.58 -4.18
N ALA A 26 2.14 7.32 -4.41
CA ALA A 26 1.79 6.36 -3.36
C ALA A 26 2.96 6.08 -2.42
N ARG A 27 4.17 5.88 -2.97
CA ARG A 27 5.38 5.66 -2.18
C ARG A 27 5.70 6.87 -1.29
N ILE A 28 5.65 8.08 -1.86
CA ILE A 28 5.90 9.33 -1.12
C ILE A 28 4.83 9.54 -0.04
N LEU A 29 3.57 9.25 -0.35
CA LEU A 29 2.47 9.39 0.60
C LEU A 29 2.61 8.40 1.76
N ALA A 30 2.98 7.15 1.46
CA ALA A 30 3.21 6.12 2.47
C ALA A 30 4.36 6.50 3.42
N GLU A 31 5.48 7.00 2.88
CA GLU A 31 6.60 7.51 3.70
C GLU A 31 6.16 8.66 4.62
N LYS A 32 5.37 9.60 4.10
CA LYS A 32 4.90 10.77 4.87
C LYS A 32 3.89 10.40 5.97
N LEU A 33 2.99 9.45 5.68
CA LEU A 33 1.96 9.03 6.61
C LEU A 33 2.41 7.89 7.54
N LYS A 34 3.61 7.33 7.33
CA LYS A 34 4.10 6.13 8.00
C LYS A 34 3.21 4.91 7.75
N PHE A 35 2.71 4.78 6.51
CA PHE A 35 1.96 3.63 6.05
C PHE A 35 2.91 2.64 5.38
N GLU A 36 2.54 1.35 5.40
CA GLU A 36 3.19 0.37 4.55
C GLU A 36 2.79 0.61 3.09
N TYR A 37 3.78 0.70 2.21
CA TYR A 37 3.54 0.78 0.77
C TYR A 37 3.50 -0.63 0.20
N VAL A 38 2.39 -0.97 -0.44
CA VAL A 38 2.20 -2.26 -1.10
C VAL A 38 2.07 -2.04 -2.60
N ASP A 39 3.07 -2.53 -3.35
CA ASP A 39 2.98 -2.63 -4.81
C ASP A 39 2.27 -3.93 -5.18
N SER A 40 1.23 -3.86 -5.99
CA SER A 40 0.45 -5.03 -6.42
C SER A 40 1.32 -6.08 -7.12
N GLY A 41 2.35 -5.65 -7.86
CA GLY A 41 3.31 -6.56 -8.50
C GLY A 41 4.17 -7.32 -7.50
N THR A 42 4.45 -6.75 -6.33
CA THR A 42 5.26 -7.39 -5.29
C THR A 42 4.46 -8.43 -4.52
N ILE A 43 3.16 -8.22 -4.29
CA ILE A 43 2.30 -9.24 -3.66
C ILE A 43 2.28 -10.52 -4.51
N TYR A 44 2.05 -10.39 -5.82
CA TYR A 44 2.05 -11.54 -6.72
C TYR A 44 3.41 -12.27 -6.76
N ARG A 45 4.53 -11.55 -6.64
CA ARG A 45 5.88 -12.14 -6.58
C ARG A 45 6.18 -12.89 -5.28
N ILE A 46 5.50 -12.56 -4.18
CA ILE A 46 5.71 -13.21 -2.86
C ILE A 46 4.92 -14.52 -2.74
N LEU A 47 3.87 -14.70 -3.54
CA LEU A 47 2.94 -15.83 -3.44
C LEU A 47 3.25 -17.01 -4.40
N THR A 48 4.33 -16.94 -5.17
CA THR A 48 4.85 -18.03 -6.03
C THR A 48 6.17 -18.54 -5.48
#